data_AF-A0A2N2PPI4-F1
#
_entry.id   AF-A0A2N2PPI4-F1
#
_cell.length_a   1.000
_cell.length_b   1.000
_cell.length_c   1.000
_cell.angle_alpha   90.00
_cell.angle_beta   90.00
_cell.angle_gamma   90.00
#
_symmetry.space_group_name_H-M   'P 1'
#
loop_
_entity.id
_entity.type
_entity.pdbx_description
1 polymer ?
#
loop_
_entity_poly.entity_id
_entity_poly.type
_entity_poly.pdbx_seq_one_letter_code
_entity_poly.pdbx_strand_id
1 'polypeptide(L)'
;MKCSRYQSLPFWSSILLTGIWLLLLGVYPSSAYSFTPPTDMTLNMFALNPDTGGILYPYNLDLSQCTTDPNPRDLRYGCTALPNNASLAYPFTTNPVTVQIEGTAVNNRYLRDVVPQEMSPAAYHTTALQAQAIAARTYAYYHIRQGSSINNSTQYQAFIPRKYDTLTASQKASTDVAVQNRYYLSQAANDLPILAQYFEDIPLRTLYGGQPYLLAVEDPIS
;
A
#
# COMPACT_ATOMS: atom_id res chain seq x y z
N MET A 1 16.24 -2.00 10.21
CA MET A 1 14.95 -2.45 9.64
C MET A 1 15.10 -3.90 9.20
N LYS A 2 14.13 -4.77 9.50
CA LYS A 2 14.14 -6.17 9.06
C LYS A 2 13.05 -6.34 8.00
N CYS A 3 13.40 -6.91 6.85
CA CYS A 3 12.46 -7.26 5.79
C CYS A 3 12.04 -8.71 6.00
N SER A 4 10.76 -8.98 6.25
CA SER A 4 10.25 -10.33 6.55
C SER A 4 9.47 -10.89 5.36
N ARG A 5 9.87 -12.07 4.86
CA ARG A 5 9.20 -12.81 3.76
C ARG A 5 8.23 -13.84 4.33
N TYR A 6 7.00 -13.88 3.84
CA TYR A 6 6.10 -15.02 4.05
C TYR A 6 6.16 -15.95 2.83
N GLN A 7 6.66 -17.17 3.01
CA GLN A 7 6.64 -18.24 2.00
C GLN A 7 6.19 -19.56 2.65
N SER A 8 5.19 -20.21 2.06
CA SER A 8 4.75 -21.58 2.38
C SER A 8 5.66 -22.62 1.70
N LEU A 9 6.18 -23.59 2.44
CA LEU A 9 7.03 -24.68 1.92
C LEU A 9 6.27 -26.01 1.89
N PRO A 10 6.41 -26.85 0.83
CA PRO A 10 6.01 -28.25 0.89
C PRO A 10 7.17 -29.19 1.27
N PHE A 11 6.74 -30.20 2.00
CA PHE A 11 7.38 -31.34 2.64
C PHE A 11 8.03 -32.32 1.66
N TRP A 12 9.32 -32.67 1.79
CA TRP A 12 9.87 -33.95 1.28
C TRP A 12 10.90 -34.52 2.27
N SER A 13 10.63 -35.74 2.74
CA SER A 13 11.42 -36.54 3.67
C SER A 13 12.68 -37.14 3.02
N SER A 14 13.76 -37.25 3.79
CA SER A 14 14.79 -38.29 3.63
C SER A 14 15.47 -38.55 4.98
N ILE A 15 15.44 -39.80 5.42
CA ILE A 15 16.03 -40.32 6.67
C ILE A 15 17.39 -40.94 6.32
N LEU A 16 18.47 -40.60 7.04
CA LEU A 16 19.55 -41.54 7.38
C LEU A 16 20.49 -41.01 8.49
N LEU A 17 20.89 -41.94 9.35
CA LEU A 17 21.61 -41.84 10.63
C LEU A 17 23.00 -41.17 10.57
N THR A 18 23.39 -40.47 11.65
CA THR A 18 24.54 -40.77 12.56
C THR A 18 24.97 -39.54 13.39
N GLY A 19 25.41 -39.79 14.64
CA GLY A 19 26.32 -38.89 15.39
C GLY A 19 25.68 -38.02 16.47
N ILE A 20 25.65 -38.51 17.71
CA ILE A 20 25.35 -37.71 18.91
C ILE A 20 26.58 -36.85 19.23
N TRP A 21 26.60 -35.64 18.67
CA TRP A 21 27.34 -34.50 19.20
C TRP A 21 26.36 -33.70 20.06
N LEU A 22 26.56 -33.69 21.38
CA LEU A 22 25.91 -32.75 22.28
C LEU A 22 26.49 -31.34 22.01
N LEU A 23 26.02 -30.72 20.93
CA LEU A 23 26.07 -29.28 20.77
C LEU A 23 24.97 -28.71 21.66
N LEU A 24 25.38 -27.97 22.70
CA LEU A 24 24.54 -26.95 23.33
C LEU A 24 24.26 -25.85 22.28
N LEU A 25 23.45 -26.20 21.27
CA LEU A 25 22.73 -25.20 20.50
C LEU A 25 21.75 -24.59 21.50
N GLY A 26 22.09 -23.41 22.00
CA GLY A 26 21.11 -22.54 22.63
C GLY A 26 19.94 -22.46 21.66
N VAL A 27 18.84 -23.13 22.01
CA VAL A 27 17.55 -22.93 21.37
C VAL A 27 17.16 -21.52 21.80
N TYR A 28 17.65 -20.52 21.07
CA TYR A 28 17.09 -19.20 21.15
C TYR A 28 15.63 -19.39 20.78
N PRO A 29 14.66 -19.11 21.67
CA PRO A 29 13.27 -19.15 21.28
C PRO A 29 13.16 -18.22 20.08
N SER A 30 12.92 -18.77 18.90
CA SER A 30 12.53 -17.97 17.75
C SER A 30 11.28 -17.26 18.22
N SER A 31 11.39 -15.96 18.49
CA SER A 31 10.24 -15.14 18.82
C SER A 31 9.22 -15.38 17.72
N ALA A 32 8.16 -16.10 18.06
CA ALA A 32 7.09 -16.42 17.13
C ALA A 32 6.34 -15.11 16.90
N TYR A 33 6.81 -14.38 15.90
CA TYR A 33 6.17 -13.21 15.33
C TYR A 33 4.73 -13.61 14.91
N SER A 34 3.74 -12.90 15.43
CA SER A 34 2.31 -13.28 15.46
C SER A 34 1.42 -12.37 14.60
N PHE A 35 1.99 -11.37 13.94
CA PHE A 35 1.27 -10.48 13.06
C PHE A 35 0.83 -11.22 11.81
N THR A 36 -0.48 -11.38 11.67
CA THR A 36 -1.11 -11.86 10.43
C THR A 36 -1.46 -10.66 9.57
N PRO A 37 -0.81 -10.48 8.40
CA PRO A 37 -1.13 -9.38 7.50
C PRO A 37 -2.60 -9.42 7.06
N PRO A 38 -3.32 -8.29 7.10
CA PRO A 38 -4.68 -8.22 6.57
C PRO A 38 -4.67 -8.42 5.04
N THR A 39 -5.72 -9.02 4.52
CA THR A 39 -5.94 -9.20 3.07
C THR A 39 -6.68 -8.02 2.46
N ASP A 40 -7.48 -7.32 3.26
CA ASP A 40 -8.42 -6.30 2.83
C ASP A 40 -8.24 -5.01 3.63
N MET A 41 -8.73 -3.92 3.04
CA MET A 41 -8.69 -2.58 3.59
C MET A 41 -10.01 -1.87 3.31
N THR A 42 -10.51 -1.14 4.30
CA THR A 42 -11.71 -0.31 4.17
C THR A 42 -11.34 1.17 4.06
N LEU A 43 -11.87 1.86 3.06
CA LEU A 43 -11.61 3.29 2.80
C LEU A 43 -12.91 4.06 2.63
N ASN A 44 -12.93 5.30 3.13
CA ASN A 44 -13.92 6.28 2.74
C ASN A 44 -13.49 6.94 1.42
N MET A 45 -14.40 6.96 0.45
CA MET A 45 -14.09 7.45 -0.89
C MET A 45 -14.67 8.84 -1.10
N PHE A 46 -13.82 9.78 -1.50
CA PHE A 46 -14.19 11.15 -1.81
C PHE A 46 -13.74 11.54 -3.21
N ALA A 47 -14.48 12.47 -3.81
CA ALA A 47 -14.01 13.21 -4.94
C ALA A 47 -12.83 14.10 -4.50
N LEU A 48 -11.77 14.12 -5.31
CA LEU A 48 -10.51 14.77 -5.00
C LEU A 48 -10.21 15.89 -5.99
N ASN A 49 -9.45 16.89 -5.54
CA ASN A 49 -8.90 17.91 -6.40
C ASN A 49 -7.76 17.27 -7.21
N PRO A 50 -7.78 17.33 -8.56
CA PRO A 50 -6.81 16.64 -9.40
C PRO A 50 -5.38 17.17 -9.27
N ASP A 51 -5.21 18.42 -8.83
CA ASP A 51 -3.90 19.07 -8.72
C ASP A 51 -3.23 18.79 -7.37
N THR A 52 -4.02 18.57 -6.32
CA THR A 52 -3.51 18.45 -4.93
C THR A 52 -3.75 17.06 -4.32
N GLY A 53 -4.65 16.26 -4.88
CA GLY A 53 -5.11 15.01 -4.30
C GLY A 53 -5.88 15.17 -2.98
N GLY A 54 -6.16 16.40 -2.55
CA GLY A 54 -6.97 16.70 -1.37
C GLY A 54 -8.46 16.50 -1.65
N ILE A 55 -9.25 16.26 -0.61
CA ILE A 55 -10.71 16.14 -0.71
C ILE A 55 -11.30 17.43 -1.31
N LEU A 56 -12.17 17.30 -2.32
CA LEU A 56 -12.92 18.42 -2.84
C LEU A 56 -13.93 18.88 -1.79
N TYR A 57 -13.62 19.97 -1.10
CA TYR A 57 -14.59 20.62 -0.23
C TYR A 57 -15.53 21.52 -1.05
N PRO A 58 -16.85 21.26 -1.01
CA PRO A 58 -17.82 22.29 -0.73
C PRO A 58 -18.11 22.32 0.79
N TYR A 59 -18.89 23.29 1.25
CA TYR A 59 -19.29 23.50 2.66
C TYR A 59 -19.90 22.28 3.40
N ASN A 60 -20.11 21.14 2.73
CA ASN A 60 -20.66 19.89 3.28
C ASN A 60 -19.86 18.65 2.78
N LEU A 61 -19.31 17.87 3.72
CA LEU A 61 -18.53 16.65 3.46
C LEU A 61 -19.33 15.57 2.72
N ASP A 62 -20.65 15.49 2.91
CA ASP A 62 -21.49 14.49 2.25
C ASP A 62 -21.52 14.69 0.73
N LEU A 63 -21.41 15.95 0.27
CA LEU A 63 -21.36 16.26 -1.16
C LEU A 63 -20.01 15.90 -1.79
N SER A 64 -18.96 15.73 -0.97
CA SER A 64 -17.63 15.33 -1.44
C SER A 64 -17.47 13.82 -1.53
N GLN A 65 -18.31 13.02 -0.87
CA GLN A 65 -18.24 11.56 -0.95
C GLN A 65 -18.55 11.06 -2.35
N CYS A 66 -17.86 10.01 -2.78
CA CYS A 66 -18.17 9.31 -4.03
C CYS A 66 -19.55 8.66 -3.93
N THR A 67 -20.44 8.99 -4.87
CA THR A 67 -21.80 8.44 -4.87
C THR A 67 -21.80 6.98 -5.29
N THR A 68 -22.57 6.17 -4.56
CA THR A 68 -22.84 4.76 -4.87
C THR A 68 -24.08 4.57 -5.74
N ASP A 69 -24.74 5.66 -6.13
CA ASP A 69 -25.91 5.64 -7.00
C ASP A 69 -25.53 5.03 -8.36
N PRO A 70 -26.20 3.95 -8.82
CA PRO A 70 -25.93 3.39 -10.13
C PRO A 70 -26.34 4.31 -11.29
N ASN A 71 -27.12 5.38 -11.07
CA ASN A 71 -27.60 6.28 -12.12
C ASN A 71 -27.87 7.73 -11.66
N PRO A 72 -26.96 8.70 -11.91
CA PRO A 72 -25.67 8.55 -12.59
C PRO A 72 -24.57 8.08 -11.63
N ARG A 73 -23.70 7.17 -12.10
CA ARG A 73 -22.47 6.82 -11.37
C ARG A 73 -21.52 8.02 -11.29
N ASP A 74 -20.74 8.07 -10.20
CA ASP A 74 -19.79 9.16 -9.99
C ASP A 74 -18.64 9.14 -11.01
N LEU A 75 -18.44 10.28 -11.68
CA LEU A 75 -17.39 10.49 -12.69
C LEU A 75 -16.29 11.43 -12.20
N ARG A 76 -16.35 11.90 -10.96
CA ARG A 76 -15.38 12.88 -10.44
C ARG A 76 -14.02 12.20 -10.20
N TYR A 77 -12.96 12.99 -10.35
CA TYR A 77 -11.61 12.56 -9.97
C TYR A 77 -11.60 12.14 -8.49
N GLY A 78 -10.82 11.13 -8.13
CA GLY A 78 -10.85 10.50 -6.80
C GLY A 78 -11.86 9.35 -6.69
N CYS A 79 -13.01 9.47 -7.34
CA CYS A 79 -13.96 8.36 -7.50
C CYS A 79 -13.58 7.47 -8.69
N THR A 80 -12.97 8.05 -9.72
CA THR A 80 -12.31 7.30 -10.80
C THR A 80 -11.09 8.07 -11.28
N ALA A 81 -10.09 7.34 -11.77
CA ALA A 81 -8.94 7.92 -12.45
C ALA A 81 -9.29 8.39 -13.89
N LEU A 82 -10.49 8.06 -14.39
CA LEU A 82 -10.93 8.32 -15.76
C LEU A 82 -12.20 9.17 -15.74
N PRO A 83 -12.08 10.48 -15.40
CA PRO A 83 -13.23 11.35 -15.31
C PRO A 83 -13.94 11.49 -16.66
N ASN A 84 -15.25 11.76 -16.62
CA ASN A 84 -16.12 11.90 -17.79
C ASN A 84 -16.31 10.62 -18.64
N ASN A 85 -15.90 9.45 -18.14
CA ASN A 85 -16.14 8.17 -18.81
C ASN A 85 -17.14 7.30 -18.00
N ALA A 86 -18.40 7.29 -18.43
CA ALA A 86 -19.47 6.55 -17.72
C ALA A 86 -19.22 5.03 -17.63
N SER A 87 -18.53 4.44 -18.61
CA SER A 87 -18.19 3.01 -18.60
C SER A 87 -17.11 2.66 -17.57
N LEU A 88 -16.37 3.65 -17.09
CA LEU A 88 -15.26 3.53 -16.13
C LEU A 88 -15.48 4.44 -14.91
N ALA A 89 -16.74 4.72 -14.59
CA ALA A 89 -17.16 5.45 -13.41
C ALA A 89 -16.77 4.74 -12.10
N TYR A 90 -17.05 5.39 -10.97
CA TYR A 90 -16.86 4.80 -9.63
C TYR A 90 -17.38 3.36 -9.59
N PRO A 91 -16.51 2.38 -9.29
CA PRO A 91 -16.84 0.99 -9.55
C PRO A 91 -17.62 0.32 -8.41
N PHE A 92 -17.79 1.01 -7.28
CA PHE A 92 -18.30 0.41 -6.04
C PHE A 92 -19.75 0.81 -5.77
N THR A 93 -20.47 -0.09 -5.11
CA THR A 93 -21.87 0.10 -4.70
C THR A 93 -22.01 0.45 -3.22
N THR A 94 -20.89 0.58 -2.50
CA THR A 94 -20.84 1.01 -1.09
C THR A 94 -19.77 2.09 -0.88
N ASN A 95 -19.98 2.92 0.12
CA ASN A 95 -19.02 3.88 0.63
C ASN A 95 -19.25 3.98 2.15
N PRO A 96 -18.31 3.53 3.01
CA PRO A 96 -16.96 3.08 2.68
C PRO A 96 -16.89 1.80 1.82
N VAL A 97 -15.76 1.64 1.13
CA VAL A 97 -15.46 0.49 0.26
C VAL A 97 -14.45 -0.42 0.94
N THR A 98 -14.60 -1.73 0.75
CA THR A 98 -13.56 -2.71 1.11
C THR A 98 -12.90 -3.28 -0.14
N VAL A 99 -11.57 -3.22 -0.19
CA VAL A 99 -10.75 -3.71 -1.31
C VAL A 99 -9.61 -4.59 -0.82
N GLN A 100 -9.18 -5.52 -1.66
CA GLN A 100 -8.03 -6.37 -1.45
C GLN A 100 -6.74 -5.58 -1.61
N ILE A 101 -5.88 -5.66 -0.61
CA ILE A 101 -4.60 -4.95 -0.57
C ILE A 101 -3.71 -5.40 -1.74
N GLU A 102 -3.61 -6.72 -1.92
CA GLU A 102 -2.81 -7.38 -2.98
C GLU A 102 -3.64 -7.80 -4.20
N GLY A 103 -4.89 -7.34 -4.30
CA GLY A 103 -5.83 -7.83 -5.29
C GLY A 103 -5.37 -7.58 -6.73
N THR A 104 -5.93 -8.32 -7.67
CA THR A 104 -5.59 -8.25 -9.11
C THR A 104 -6.81 -7.93 -9.99
N ALA A 105 -8.03 -8.04 -9.45
CA ALA A 105 -9.25 -7.82 -10.22
C ALA A 105 -9.48 -6.31 -10.49
N VAL A 106 -10.20 -6.00 -11.58
CA VAL A 106 -10.31 -4.65 -12.16
C VAL A 106 -10.85 -3.57 -11.22
N ASN A 107 -11.58 -3.96 -10.17
CA ASN A 107 -12.10 -3.05 -9.16
C ASN A 107 -11.70 -3.47 -7.74
N ASN A 108 -10.69 -4.32 -7.59
CA ASN A 108 -10.35 -4.90 -6.29
C ASN A 108 -8.84 -5.14 -6.20
N ARG A 109 -8.05 -4.07 -6.09
CA ARG A 109 -6.58 -4.09 -6.20
C ARG A 109 -5.89 -2.83 -5.64
N TYR A 110 -5.97 -2.61 -4.34
CA TYR A 110 -5.50 -1.37 -3.69
C TYR A 110 -4.07 -0.95 -4.11
N LEU A 111 -3.05 -1.79 -3.89
CA LEU A 111 -1.66 -1.41 -4.17
C LEU A 111 -1.37 -1.16 -5.65
N ARG A 112 -2.11 -1.81 -6.55
CA ARG A 112 -1.97 -1.58 -8.00
C ARG A 112 -2.51 -0.22 -8.43
N ASP A 113 -3.44 0.35 -7.68
CA ASP A 113 -3.92 1.71 -7.93
C ASP A 113 -3.09 2.75 -7.16
N VAL A 114 -2.65 2.46 -5.92
CA VAL A 114 -1.85 3.38 -5.09
C VAL A 114 -0.43 3.58 -5.62
N VAL A 115 0.33 2.50 -5.88
CA VAL A 115 1.74 2.61 -6.28
C VAL A 115 1.94 3.52 -7.49
N PRO A 116 1.23 3.33 -8.62
CA PRO A 116 1.37 4.22 -9.77
C PRO A 116 0.71 5.60 -9.59
N GLN A 117 -0.13 5.78 -8.57
CA GLN A 117 -0.67 7.09 -8.23
C GLN A 117 0.36 7.94 -7.48
N GLU A 118 1.11 7.31 -6.57
CA GLU A 118 2.10 7.97 -5.72
C GLU A 118 3.49 8.07 -6.37
N MET A 119 3.84 7.11 -7.22
CA MET A 119 5.13 7.07 -7.91
C MET A 119 4.96 6.61 -9.36
N SER A 120 5.21 7.50 -10.31
CA SER A 120 4.98 7.24 -11.73
C SER A 120 5.88 6.11 -12.27
N PRO A 121 5.32 4.99 -12.77
CA PRO A 121 6.12 3.94 -13.39
C PRO A 121 6.79 4.35 -14.71
N ALA A 122 6.45 5.54 -15.24
CA ALA A 122 7.12 6.13 -16.40
C ALA A 122 8.44 6.83 -16.04
N ALA A 123 8.55 7.33 -14.81
CA ALA A 123 9.65 8.18 -14.38
C ALA A 123 10.65 7.43 -13.48
N TYR A 124 10.20 6.40 -12.76
CA TYR A 124 11.00 5.74 -11.74
C TYR A 124 11.40 4.32 -12.11
N HIS A 125 12.61 3.93 -11.66
CA HIS A 125 13.10 2.57 -11.80
C HIS A 125 12.25 1.58 -10.99
N THR A 126 12.14 0.34 -11.44
CA THR A 126 11.32 -0.71 -10.79
C THR A 126 11.71 -0.97 -9.34
N THR A 127 12.98 -0.81 -8.98
CA THR A 127 13.44 -0.89 -7.58
C THR A 127 12.84 0.20 -6.68
N ALA A 128 12.69 1.42 -7.19
CA ALA A 128 12.04 2.49 -6.45
C ALA A 128 10.53 2.21 -6.30
N LEU A 129 9.88 1.69 -7.35
CA LEU A 129 8.49 1.24 -7.27
C LEU A 129 8.31 0.10 -6.26
N GLN A 130 9.27 -0.84 -6.17
CA GLN A 130 9.26 -1.90 -5.14
C GLN A 130 9.33 -1.31 -3.73
N ALA A 131 10.21 -0.33 -3.50
CA ALA A 131 10.28 0.36 -2.22
C ALA A 131 8.97 1.07 -1.89
N GLN A 132 8.37 1.77 -2.87
CA GLN A 132 7.05 2.41 -2.72
C GLN A 132 5.95 1.39 -2.40
N ALA A 133 5.93 0.23 -3.06
CA ALA A 133 4.96 -0.83 -2.79
C ALA A 133 5.09 -1.40 -1.36
N ILE A 134 6.33 -1.57 -0.87
CA ILE A 134 6.60 -2.01 0.50
C ILE A 134 6.15 -0.95 1.51
N ALA A 135 6.49 0.31 1.29
CA ALA A 135 6.08 1.42 2.15
C ALA A 135 4.55 1.54 2.20
N ALA A 136 3.89 1.53 1.04
CA ALA A 136 2.46 1.67 0.94
C ALA A 136 1.69 0.51 1.60
N ARG A 137 2.15 -0.72 1.40
CA ARG A 137 1.61 -1.89 2.11
C ARG A 137 1.77 -1.77 3.61
N THR A 138 2.95 -1.35 4.07
CA THR A 138 3.25 -1.22 5.50
C THR A 138 2.36 -0.14 6.12
N TYR A 139 2.18 1.00 5.43
CA TYR A 139 1.30 2.08 5.84
C TYR A 139 -0.15 1.59 5.99
N ALA A 140 -0.63 0.82 5.01
CA ALA A 140 -1.95 0.21 5.04
C ALA A 140 -2.12 -0.72 6.26
N TYR A 141 -1.17 -1.61 6.49
CA TYR A 141 -1.19 -2.53 7.64
C TYR A 141 -1.16 -1.79 8.98
N TYR A 142 -0.36 -0.72 9.07
CA TYR A 142 -0.29 0.12 10.27
C TYR A 142 -1.67 0.72 10.58
N HIS A 143 -2.33 1.37 9.62
CA HIS A 143 -3.62 2.02 9.87
C HIS A 143 -4.76 1.06 10.18
N ILE A 144 -4.79 -0.11 9.53
CA ILE A 144 -5.75 -1.18 9.86
C ILE A 144 -5.58 -1.61 11.32
N ARG A 145 -4.32 -1.86 11.74
CA ARG A 145 -4.02 -2.24 13.12
C ARG A 145 -4.40 -1.15 14.14
N GLN A 146 -4.26 0.13 13.79
CA GLN A 146 -4.67 1.24 14.65
C GLN A 146 -6.19 1.47 14.68
N GLY A 147 -6.98 0.75 13.87
CA GLY A 147 -8.42 1.01 13.73
C GLY A 147 -8.72 2.38 13.11
N SER A 148 -7.81 2.92 12.29
CA SER A 148 -7.97 4.23 11.67
C SER A 148 -9.09 4.21 10.62
N SER A 149 -9.91 5.26 10.59
CA SER A 149 -10.81 5.55 9.47
C SER A 149 -10.02 6.30 8.39
N ILE A 150 -9.51 5.59 7.39
CA ILE A 150 -8.73 6.19 6.31
C ILE A 150 -9.61 6.60 5.13
N ASN A 151 -9.08 7.51 4.30
CA ASN A 151 -9.73 7.94 3.07
C ASN A 151 -8.75 7.87 1.89
N ASN A 152 -9.25 8.16 0.68
CA ASN A 152 -8.51 8.03 -0.56
C ASN A 152 -7.61 9.23 -0.93
N SER A 153 -7.52 10.25 -0.08
CA SER A 153 -6.76 11.47 -0.35
C SER A 153 -5.30 11.40 0.08
N THR A 154 -4.53 12.43 -0.28
CA THR A 154 -3.14 12.62 0.13
C THR A 154 -2.95 12.86 1.64
N GLN A 155 -4.02 12.97 2.44
CA GLN A 155 -3.93 12.90 3.91
C GLN A 155 -3.46 11.52 4.39
N TYR A 156 -3.72 10.47 3.61
CA TYR A 156 -3.26 9.11 3.87
C TYR A 156 -2.37 8.64 2.72
N GLN A 157 -2.98 7.95 1.76
CA GLN A 157 -2.34 7.52 0.52
C GLN A 157 -3.36 7.73 -0.59
N ALA A 158 -2.93 8.28 -1.71
CA ALA A 158 -3.78 8.54 -2.84
C ALA A 158 -4.23 7.22 -3.48
N PHE A 159 -5.46 6.80 -3.17
CA PHE A 159 -6.10 5.62 -3.78
C PHE A 159 -7.18 6.05 -4.75
N ILE A 160 -6.88 6.02 -6.04
CA ILE A 160 -7.85 6.42 -7.06
C ILE A 160 -8.22 5.17 -7.87
N PRO A 161 -9.47 4.68 -7.77
CA PRO A 161 -9.89 3.49 -8.49
C PRO A 161 -9.62 3.64 -9.98
N ARG A 162 -9.21 2.54 -10.63
CA ARG A 162 -8.88 2.48 -12.06
C ARG A 162 -7.56 3.16 -12.44
N LYS A 163 -6.76 3.65 -11.50
CA LYS A 163 -5.43 4.21 -11.82
C LYS A 163 -4.56 3.21 -12.59
N TYR A 164 -4.56 1.95 -12.18
CA TYR A 164 -3.82 0.90 -12.87
C TYR A 164 -4.27 0.76 -14.33
N ASP A 165 -5.55 0.99 -14.64
CA ASP A 165 -6.08 0.83 -16.00
C ASP A 165 -5.55 1.91 -16.96
N THR A 166 -5.15 3.09 -16.43
CA THR A 166 -4.60 4.19 -17.23
C THR A 166 -3.15 3.97 -17.69
N LEU A 167 -2.50 2.92 -17.18
CA LEU A 167 -1.10 2.61 -17.49
C LEU A 167 -0.95 1.89 -18.83
N THR A 168 0.18 2.14 -19.49
CA THR A 168 0.62 1.34 -20.64
C THR A 168 0.95 -0.10 -20.22
N ALA A 169 1.08 -1.02 -21.18
CA ALA A 169 1.43 -2.42 -20.89
C ALA A 169 2.77 -2.55 -20.16
N SER A 170 3.79 -1.75 -20.52
CA SER A 170 5.09 -1.78 -19.84
C SER A 170 5.02 -1.23 -18.41
N GLN A 171 4.27 -0.15 -18.19
CA GLN A 171 4.05 0.43 -16.86
C GLN A 171 3.27 -0.52 -15.95
N LYS A 172 2.27 -1.24 -16.49
CA LYS A 172 1.55 -2.31 -15.79
C LYS A 172 2.50 -3.40 -15.34
N ALA A 173 3.35 -3.90 -16.23
CA ALA A 173 4.35 -4.92 -15.91
C ALA A 173 5.31 -4.46 -14.80
N SER A 174 5.82 -3.23 -14.87
CA SER A 174 6.65 -2.64 -13.81
C SER A 174 5.92 -2.57 -12.46
N THR A 175 4.65 -2.16 -12.47
CA THR A 175 3.81 -2.09 -11.28
C THR A 175 3.55 -3.48 -10.69
N ASP A 176 3.29 -4.48 -11.53
CA ASP A 176 3.08 -5.87 -11.08
C ASP A 176 4.32 -6.46 -10.43
N VAL A 177 5.50 -6.24 -11.03
CA VAL A 177 6.78 -6.63 -10.44
C VAL A 177 7.03 -5.92 -9.11
N ALA A 178 6.63 -4.65 -9.01
CA ALA A 178 6.77 -3.87 -7.79
C ALA A 178 5.95 -4.43 -6.62
N VAL A 179 4.70 -4.81 -6.87
CA VAL A 179 3.79 -5.32 -5.82
C VAL A 179 3.94 -6.83 -5.56
N GLN A 180 4.59 -7.59 -6.46
CA GLN A 180 4.68 -9.06 -6.40
C GLN A 180 5.19 -9.60 -5.06
N ASN A 181 6.25 -8.99 -4.52
CA ASN A 181 6.82 -9.39 -3.24
C ASN A 181 6.07 -8.70 -2.11
N ARG A 182 5.38 -9.50 -1.29
CA ARG A 182 4.51 -9.05 -0.19
C ARG A 182 5.29 -8.73 1.09
N TYR A 183 6.38 -7.98 0.94
CA TYR A 183 7.18 -7.51 2.07
C TYR A 183 6.54 -6.30 2.73
N TYR A 184 6.70 -6.18 4.04
CA TYR A 184 6.37 -5.00 4.84
C TYR A 184 7.51 -4.72 5.84
N LEU A 185 7.53 -3.52 6.40
CA LEU A 185 8.53 -3.08 7.37
C LEU A 185 7.99 -3.21 8.80
N SER A 186 8.81 -3.78 9.69
CA SER A 186 8.54 -3.85 11.13
C SER A 186 9.72 -3.29 11.94
N GLN A 187 9.49 -3.07 13.24
CA GLN A 187 10.60 -2.84 14.16
C GLN A 187 11.41 -4.12 14.39
N ALA A 188 12.60 -4.03 14.99
CA ALA A 188 13.39 -5.23 15.29
C ALA A 188 12.83 -6.03 16.47
N ALA A 189 12.14 -5.35 17.39
CA ALA A 189 11.62 -5.94 18.63
C ALA A 189 10.28 -6.67 18.46
N ASN A 190 9.56 -6.43 17.37
CA ASN A 190 8.27 -7.06 17.06
C ASN A 190 8.08 -7.12 15.53
N ASP A 191 7.12 -7.89 15.05
CA ASP A 191 6.73 -7.97 13.65
C ASP A 191 5.54 -7.07 13.32
N LEU A 192 5.29 -6.05 14.14
CA LEU A 192 4.18 -5.14 13.89
C LEU A 192 4.58 -4.14 12.79
N PRO A 193 3.66 -3.81 11.87
CA PRO A 193 3.93 -2.84 10.81
C PRO A 193 4.24 -1.46 11.44
N ILE A 194 5.26 -0.78 10.90
CA ILE A 194 5.61 0.58 11.30
C ILE A 194 4.78 1.63 10.56
N LEU A 195 4.75 2.87 11.08
CA LEU A 195 4.23 4.00 10.33
C LEU A 195 5.22 4.37 9.21
N ALA A 196 5.03 3.80 8.02
CA ALA A 196 5.92 3.99 6.87
C ALA A 196 5.53 5.24 6.07
N GLN A 197 5.85 6.42 6.60
CA GLN A 197 5.63 7.69 5.89
C GLN A 197 6.57 7.81 4.69
N TYR A 198 6.08 8.43 3.63
CA TYR A 198 6.83 8.82 2.44
C TYR A 198 6.34 10.18 1.95
N PHE A 199 7.15 10.84 1.14
CA PHE A 199 6.86 12.13 0.52
C PHE A 199 7.54 12.17 -0.86
N GLU A 200 7.25 13.19 -1.66
CA GLU A 200 7.87 13.37 -2.98
C GLU A 200 9.34 13.79 -2.85
N ASP A 201 9.58 15.05 -2.48
CA ASP A 201 10.93 15.58 -2.37
C ASP A 201 11.08 16.62 -1.26
N ILE A 202 12.24 16.61 -0.61
CA ILE A 202 12.72 17.63 0.31
C ILE A 202 14.23 17.77 0.04
N PRO A 203 14.69 18.96 -0.41
CA PRO A 203 16.07 19.13 -0.79
C PRO A 203 17.08 18.72 0.30
N LEU A 204 17.98 17.85 -0.09
CA LEU A 204 19.19 17.37 0.60
C LEU A 204 18.95 16.48 1.82
N ARG A 205 17.71 16.32 2.32
CA ARG A 205 17.45 15.54 3.54
C ARG A 205 15.99 15.19 3.75
N THR A 206 15.77 14.11 4.51
CA THR A 206 14.47 13.80 5.10
C THR A 206 14.22 14.60 6.39
N LEU A 207 12.97 14.59 6.87
CA LEU A 207 12.57 15.21 8.14
C LEU A 207 12.40 14.17 9.26
N TYR A 208 12.56 14.63 10.50
CA TYR A 208 12.24 13.82 11.68
C TYR A 208 10.71 13.65 11.83
N GLY A 209 10.24 12.41 11.88
CA GLY A 209 8.81 12.05 11.90
C GLY A 209 8.28 11.62 13.28
N GLY A 210 8.98 11.92 14.37
CA GLY A 210 8.51 11.61 15.73
C GLY A 210 8.61 10.13 16.16
N GLN A 211 9.20 9.28 15.34
CA GLN A 211 9.40 7.85 15.60
C GLN A 211 10.88 7.49 15.58
N PRO A 212 11.33 6.47 16.34
CA PRO A 212 12.76 6.11 16.40
C PRO A 212 13.35 5.61 15.07
N TYR A 213 12.50 5.29 14.09
CA TYR A 213 12.87 4.87 12.74
C TYR A 213 12.59 5.94 11.67
N LEU A 214 12.01 7.08 12.04
CA LEU A 214 11.77 8.23 11.16
C LEU A 214 12.75 9.34 11.54
N LEU A 215 14.04 9.06 11.32
CA LEU A 215 15.13 9.98 11.58
C LEU A 215 15.36 10.86 10.35
N ALA A 216 15.76 12.12 10.56
CA ALA A 216 16.28 12.95 9.49
C ALA A 216 17.62 12.36 9.02
N VAL A 217 17.70 12.06 7.72
CA VAL A 217 18.91 11.53 7.06
C VAL A 217 19.20 12.35 5.82
N GLU A 218 20.48 12.45 5.45
CA GLU A 218 20.89 13.11 4.21
C GLU A 218 20.37 12.33 3.00
N ASP A 219 19.85 13.06 2.01
CA ASP A 219 19.38 12.53 0.74
C ASP A 219 20.10 13.29 -0.39
N PRO A 220 21.27 12.83 -0.84
CA PRO A 220 22.10 13.59 -1.77
C PRO A 220 21.58 13.57 -3.22
N ILE A 221 20.49 12.85 -3.50
CA ILE A 221 19.93 12.68 -4.85
C ILE A 221 18.60 13.42 -5.06
N SER A 222 18.07 14.06 -4.02
CA SER A 222 16.96 15.04 -4.08
C SER A 222 17.36 16.31 -4.84
#